data_AF-A0A1H6V4J6-F1
#
_entry.id   AF-A0A1H6V4J6-F1
#
_cell.length_a   1.000
_cell.length_b   1.000
_cell.length_c   1.000
_cell.angle_alpha   90.00
_cell.angle_beta   90.00
_cell.angle_gamma   90.00
#
_symmetry.space_group_name_H-M   'P 1'
#
loop_
_entity.id
_entity.type
_entity.pdbx_description
1 polymer ?
#
loop_
_entity_poly.entity_id
_entity_poly.type
_entity_poly.pdbx_seq_one_letter_code
_entity_poly.pdbx_strand_id
1 'polypeptide(L)'
;MKLFSRMDRSADLVNGMAERLGFGLSDRIAAAPDVEGPRFAAMVRRCSACSDQPGCTALQSTNPRLDLAPDYCLNREILARR
;
A
#
# COMPACT_ATOMS: atom_id res chain seq x y z
N MET A 1 10.09 6.86 19.98
CA MET A 1 9.76 5.83 18.96
C MET A 1 8.46 5.15 19.39
N LYS A 2 7.36 5.32 18.65
CA LYS A 2 6.13 4.55 18.93
C LYS A 2 6.30 3.15 18.35
N LEU A 3 6.01 2.12 19.13
CA LEU A 3 5.89 0.74 18.64
C LEU A 3 4.65 0.67 17.75
N PHE A 4 4.80 0.98 16.47
CA PHE A 4 3.71 0.83 15.51
C PHE A 4 3.40 -0.66 15.33
N SER A 5 2.11 -1.00 15.34
CA SER A 5 1.70 -2.36 15.07
C SER A 5 2.07 -2.73 13.62
N ARG A 6 2.16 -4.02 13.34
CA ARG A 6 2.36 -4.51 11.97
C ARG A 6 1.25 -4.01 11.04
N MET A 7 0.03 -3.83 11.54
CA MET A 7 -1.10 -3.31 10.77
C MET A 7 -0.92 -1.83 10.42
N ASP A 8 -0.49 -1.00 11.37
CA ASP A 8 -0.25 0.44 11.11
C ASP A 8 0.81 0.63 10.04
N ARG A 9 1.95 -0.09 10.17
CA ARG A 9 3.00 -0.08 9.14
C ARG A 9 2.48 -0.54 7.78
N SER A 10 1.59 -1.54 7.77
CA SER A 10 1.01 -2.05 6.53
C SER A 10 0.11 -1.01 5.86
N ALA A 11 -0.63 -0.22 6.64
CA ALA A 11 -1.43 0.88 6.12
C ALA A 11 -0.56 1.95 5.46
N ASP A 12 0.52 2.36 6.15
CA ASP A 12 1.49 3.33 5.61
C ASP A 12 2.14 2.83 4.32
N LEU A 13 2.56 1.56 4.29
CA LEU A 13 3.19 0.96 3.10
C LEU A 13 2.24 0.83 1.92
N VAL A 14 0.97 0.47 2.16
CA VAL A 14 -0.03 0.39 1.08
C VAL A 14 -0.30 1.78 0.51
N ASN A 15 -0.50 2.78 1.37
CA ASN A 15 -0.73 4.14 0.92
C ASN A 15 0.48 4.70 0.15
N GLY A 16 1.68 4.56 0.71
CA GLY A 16 2.91 5.04 0.06
C GLY A 16 3.23 4.33 -1.25
N MET A 17 2.88 3.05 -1.39
CA MET A 17 3.00 2.33 -2.66
C MET A 17 2.01 2.84 -3.69
N ALA A 18 0.76 3.07 -3.28
CA ALA A 18 -0.29 3.60 -4.15
C ALA A 18 0.10 4.99 -4.70
N GLU A 19 0.56 5.90 -3.83
CA GLU A 19 1.04 7.23 -4.22
C GLU A 19 2.14 7.15 -5.28
N ARG A 20 3.17 6.31 -5.07
CA ARG A 20 4.30 6.15 -6.00
C ARG A 20 3.89 5.60 -7.35
N LEU A 21 2.85 4.77 -7.41
CA LEU A 21 2.29 4.21 -8.63
C LEU A 21 1.33 5.17 -9.35
N GLY A 22 1.04 6.33 -8.76
CA GLY A 22 0.01 7.26 -9.23
C GLY A 22 -1.41 6.74 -9.00
N PHE A 23 -1.59 5.78 -8.09
CA PHE A 23 -2.90 5.30 -7.69
C PHE A 23 -3.42 6.21 -6.58
N GLY A 24 -4.35 7.11 -6.93
CA GLY A 24 -4.97 8.08 -5.99
C GLY A 24 -5.88 7.40 -4.97
N LEU A 25 -5.31 6.59 -4.08
CA LEU A 25 -6.03 5.81 -3.09
C LEU A 25 -6.80 6.70 -2.12
N SER A 26 -6.15 7.75 -1.61
CA SER A 26 -6.75 8.72 -0.70
C SER A 26 -7.95 9.42 -1.32
N ASP A 27 -7.84 9.84 -2.59
CA ASP A 27 -8.93 10.49 -3.32
C ASP A 27 -10.10 9.52 -3.55
N ARG A 28 -9.82 8.26 -3.86
CA ARG A 28 -10.85 7.21 -4.01
C ARG A 28 -11.60 6.93 -2.71
N ILE A 29 -10.87 6.82 -1.60
CA ILE A 29 -11.47 6.64 -0.28
C ILE A 29 -12.33 7.84 0.10
N ALA A 30 -11.85 9.06 -0.15
CA ALA A 30 -12.62 10.27 0.12
C ALA A 30 -13.91 10.35 -0.73
N ALA A 31 -13.84 9.92 -2.00
CA ALA A 31 -14.99 9.94 -2.90
C ALA A 31 -16.02 8.82 -2.63
N ALA A 32 -15.59 7.66 -2.16
CA ALA A 32 -16.45 6.49 -1.92
C ALA A 32 -16.01 5.67 -0.70
N PRO A 33 -16.12 6.22 0.53
CA PRO A 33 -15.55 5.59 1.73
C PRO A 33 -16.14 4.21 2.04
N ASP A 34 -17.44 4.00 1.80
CA ASP A 34 -18.13 2.74 2.06
C ASP A 34 -17.66 1.60 1.13
N VAL A 35 -17.12 1.94 -0.04
CA VAL A 35 -16.65 0.98 -1.04
C VAL A 35 -15.14 0.79 -0.95
N GLU A 36 -14.40 1.90 -0.91
CA GLU A 36 -12.93 1.89 -0.98
C GLU A 36 -12.29 1.68 0.39
N GLY A 37 -12.99 2.01 1.49
CA GLY A 37 -12.54 1.72 2.86
C GLY A 37 -12.35 0.22 3.12
N PRO A 38 -13.36 -0.64 2.88
CA PRO A 38 -13.21 -2.09 2.99
C PRO A 38 -12.12 -2.66 2.05
N ARG A 39 -11.99 -2.11 0.84
CA ARG A 39 -10.95 -2.49 -0.13
C ARG A 39 -9.56 -2.16 0.41
N PHE A 40 -9.38 -0.97 0.99
CA PHE A 40 -8.14 -0.57 1.65
C PHE A 40 -7.81 -1.48 2.82
N ALA A 41 -8.77 -1.73 3.71
CA ALA A 41 -8.58 -2.66 4.84
C ALA A 41 -8.17 -4.08 4.36
N ALA A 42 -8.71 -4.56 3.24
CA ALA A 42 -8.27 -5.81 2.63
C ALA A 42 -6.83 -5.75 2.13
N MET A 43 -6.42 -4.65 1.49
CA MET A 43 -5.03 -4.45 1.06
C MET A 43 -4.05 -4.37 2.24
N VAL A 44 -4.45 -3.73 3.34
CA VAL A 44 -3.65 -3.66 4.57
C VAL A 44 -3.46 -5.05 5.18
N ARG A 45 -4.53 -5.86 5.27
CA ARG A 45 -4.44 -7.25 5.75
C ARG A 45 -3.55 -8.12 4.87
N ARG A 46 -3.62 -7.97 3.53
CA ARG A 46 -2.71 -8.67 2.61
C ARG A 46 -1.26 -8.21 2.82
N CYS A 47 -1.04 -6.91 2.91
CA CYS A 47 0.30 -6.34 3.13
C CYS A 47 0.90 -6.80 4.46
N SER A 48 0.10 -6.92 5.52
CA SER A 48 0.56 -7.43 6.81
C SER A 48 0.96 -8.90 6.75
N ALA A 49 0.50 -9.69 5.78
CA ALA A 49 0.99 -11.05 5.55
C ALA A 49 2.27 -11.11 4.68
N CYS A 50 2.75 -9.99 4.13
CA CYS A 50 3.93 -9.98 3.26
C CYS A 50 5.21 -10.31 4.04
N SER A 51 6.07 -11.14 3.46
CA SER A 51 7.36 -11.53 4.03
C SER A 51 8.42 -10.42 3.96
N ASP A 52 8.27 -9.45 3.05
CA ASP A 52 9.29 -8.42 2.79
C ASP A 52 8.75 -6.97 2.89
N GLN A 53 8.18 -6.64 4.05
CA GLN A 53 7.87 -5.24 4.37
C GLN A 53 9.12 -4.34 4.49
N PRO A 54 10.26 -4.78 5.06
CA PRO A 54 11.47 -3.97 5.10
C PRO A 54 12.00 -3.59 3.71
N GLY A 55 12.00 -4.53 2.75
CA GLY A 55 12.34 -4.26 1.36
C GLY A 55 11.37 -3.28 0.72
N CYS A 56 10.06 -3.40 1.01
CA CYS A 56 9.07 -2.40 0.58
C CYS A 56 9.36 -1.00 1.14
N THR A 57 9.72 -0.88 2.43
CA THR A 57 10.12 0.40 3.02
C THR A 57 11.34 0.99 2.30
N ALA A 58 12.39 0.20 2.08
CA ALA A 58 13.61 0.66 1.41
C ALA A 58 13.37 1.06 -0.05
N LEU A 59 12.55 0.29 -0.77
CA LEU A 59 12.13 0.60 -2.13
C LEU A 59 11.40 1.94 -2.16
N GLN A 60 10.42 2.14 -1.28
CA GLN A 60 9.65 3.37 -1.22
C GLN A 60 10.50 4.58 -0.79
N SER A 61 11.46 4.42 0.13
CA SER A 61 12.31 5.53 0.58
C SER A 61 13.28 6.01 -0.50
N THR A 62 13.66 5.14 -1.43
CA THR A 62 14.62 5.45 -2.51
C THR A 62 13.95 5.80 -3.84
N ASN A 63 12.67 5.46 -4.02
CA ASN A 63 11.93 5.68 -5.27
C ASN A 63 10.71 6.58 -5.03
N PRO A 64 10.74 7.84 -5.49
CA PRO A 64 9.58 8.75 -5.38
C PRO A 64 8.45 8.39 -6.35
N ARG A 65 8.73 7.61 -7.40
CA ARG A 65 7.77 7.11 -8.37
C ARG A 65 8.12 5.69 -8.78
N LEU A 66 7.11 4.88 -9.04
CA LEU A 66 7.22 3.52 -9.56
C LEU A 66 6.25 3.36 -10.73
N ASP A 67 6.64 2.57 -11.73
CA ASP A 67 5.74 2.22 -12.83
C ASP A 67 4.89 0.99 -12.48
N LEU A 68 5.47 0.06 -11.71
CA LEU A 68 4.85 -1.19 -11.29
C LEU A 68 5.19 -1.50 -9.83
N ALA A 69 4.25 -2.11 -9.13
CA ALA A 69 4.54 -2.72 -7.83
C ALA A 69 5.54 -3.88 -8.02
N PRO A 70 6.45 -4.09 -7.05
CA PRO A 70 7.43 -5.17 -7.15
C PRO A 70 6.77 -6.55 -7.13
N ASP A 71 7.45 -7.56 -7.66
CA ASP A 71 6.89 -8.91 -7.82
C ASP A 71 6.43 -9.54 -6.48
N TYR A 72 7.13 -9.23 -5.38
CA TYR A 72 6.78 -9.73 -4.05
C TYR A 72 5.57 -9.03 -3.40
N CYS A 73 5.07 -7.94 -4.01
CA CYS A 73 3.96 -7.19 -3.45
C CYS A 73 2.66 -8.00 -3.54
N LEU A 74 2.13 -8.41 -2.39
CA LEU A 74 0.86 -9.14 -2.32
C LEU A 74 -0.35 -8.32 -2.80
N ASN A 75 -0.20 -7.02 -3.03
CA ASN A 75 -1.24 -6.14 -3.60
C ASN A 75 -0.97 -5.76 -5.07
N ARG A 76 0.07 -6.33 -5.71
CA ARG A 76 0.50 -5.96 -7.07
C ARG A 76 -0.65 -5.91 -8.07
N GLU A 77 -1.45 -6.96 -8.15
CA GLU A 77 -2.55 -7.05 -9.11
C GLU A 77 -3.67 -6.03 -8.83
N ILE A 78 -3.90 -5.71 -7.55
CA ILE A 78 -4.91 -4.71 -7.17
C ILE A 78 -4.43 -3.32 -7.56
N LEU A 79 -3.16 -3.03 -7.32
CA LEU A 79 -2.52 -1.75 -7.62
C LEU A 79 -2.24 -1.56 -9.12
N ALA A 80 -2.18 -2.64 -9.90
CA ALA A 80 -2.06 -2.58 -11.36
C ALA A 80 -3.39 -2.19 -12.06
N ARG A 81 -4.54 -2.41 -11.40
CA ARG A 81 -5.86 -2.03 -11.91
C ARG A 81 -6.11 -0.55 -11.63
N ARG A 82 -5.49 0.32 -12.44
CA ARG A 82 -5.74 1.76 -12.44
C ARG A 82 -7.21 2.05 -12.74
#